data_AF-A0A7V5J261-F1
#
_entry.id   AF-A0A7V5J261-F1
#
_cell.length_a   1.000
_cell.length_b   1.000
_cell.length_c   1.000
_cell.angle_alpha   90.00
_cell.angle_beta   90.00
_cell.angle_gamma   90.00
#
_symmetry.space_group_name_H-M   'P 1'
#
loop_
_entity.id
_entity.type
_entity.pdbx_description
1 polymer ?
#
loop_
_entity_poly.entity_id
_entity_poly.type
_entity_poly.pdbx_seq_one_letter_code
_entity_poly.pdbx_strand_id
1 'polypeptide(L)'
;MELNLSNTKILLGVTGSISAYKACEVARLMIKAGAEVQVIMTPNAERFVSALTFEALTRQPVLTESTESWSSTLNHIDISKGCDAFVIAPATANTINKMSKGIADNILLQTALACRRPLIIAPAANTQMIEHHYTVGSIKMLKVNEVKVIASQSKQLACGDE
;
A
#
# COMPACT_ATOMS: atom_id res chain seq x y z
N MET A 1 13.11 -17.81 12.65
CA MET A 1 13.27 -17.97 11.20
C MET A 1 13.60 -16.60 10.64
N GLU A 2 14.80 -16.37 10.11
CA GLU A 2 15.08 -15.13 9.39
C GLU A 2 14.22 -15.10 8.12
N LEU A 3 13.49 -14.02 7.91
CA LEU A 3 12.66 -13.83 6.73
C LEU A 3 13.56 -13.66 5.50
N ASN A 4 13.40 -14.48 4.48
CA ASN A 4 14.14 -14.37 3.22
C ASN A 4 13.17 -14.08 2.07
N LEU A 5 13.36 -12.94 1.42
CA LEU A 5 12.58 -12.42 0.28
C LEU A 5 13.48 -12.20 -0.95
N SER A 6 14.63 -12.88 -1.01
CA SER A 6 15.54 -12.80 -2.15
C SER A 6 14.82 -13.20 -3.44
N ASN A 7 15.11 -12.49 -4.54
CA ASN A 7 14.43 -12.64 -5.84
C ASN A 7 12.91 -12.39 -5.81
N THR A 8 12.39 -11.69 -4.80
CA THR A 8 10.98 -11.28 -4.73
C THR A 8 10.86 -9.79 -5.03
N LYS A 9 10.02 -9.42 -5.99
CA LYS A 9 9.69 -8.02 -6.28
C LYS A 9 8.39 -7.63 -5.58
N ILE A 10 8.48 -6.69 -4.64
CA ILE A 10 7.32 -6.20 -3.89
C ILE A 10 6.95 -4.82 -4.40
N LEU A 11 5.69 -4.66 -4.79
CA LEU A 11 5.09 -3.34 -4.97
C LEU A 11 4.52 -2.89 -3.61
N LEU A 12 5.05 -1.80 -3.05
CA LEU A 12 4.59 -1.21 -1.80
C LEU A 12 3.72 0.03 -2.09
N GLY A 13 2.43 -0.08 -1.80
CA GLY A 13 1.45 0.99 -1.87
C GLY A 13 1.35 1.77 -0.57
N VAL A 14 1.47 3.10 -0.64
CA VAL A 14 1.38 4.00 0.51
C VAL A 14 0.17 4.93 0.36
N THR A 15 -0.70 4.94 1.37
CA THR A 15 -1.91 5.78 1.38
C THR A 15 -1.84 6.88 2.46
N GLY A 16 -2.69 7.91 2.35
CA GLY A 16 -2.69 9.09 3.23
C GLY A 16 -3.16 8.83 4.66
N SER A 17 -2.27 8.30 5.49
CA SER A 17 -2.45 8.12 6.94
C SER A 17 -1.27 8.73 7.69
N ILE A 18 -1.48 9.17 8.93
CA ILE A 18 -0.37 9.57 9.83
C ILE A 18 0.67 8.46 9.98
N SER A 19 0.28 7.19 9.82
CA SER A 19 1.21 6.06 9.86
C SER A 19 2.03 5.87 8.57
N ALA A 20 1.93 6.76 7.57
CA ALA A 20 2.68 6.67 6.33
C ALA A 20 4.21 6.65 6.55
N TYR A 21 4.72 7.36 7.56
CA TYR A 21 6.15 7.31 7.91
C TYR A 21 6.63 5.91 8.32
N LYS A 22 5.73 5.05 8.84
CA LYS A 22 6.07 3.66 9.19
C LYS A 22 6.28 2.80 7.93
N ALA A 23 5.73 3.21 6.78
CA ALA A 23 5.97 2.51 5.51
C ALA A 23 7.45 2.58 5.09
N CYS A 24 8.20 3.61 5.51
CA CYS A 24 9.65 3.67 5.31
C CYS A 24 10.37 2.52 6.02
N GLU A 25 9.96 2.20 7.25
CA GLU A 25 10.53 1.06 7.99
C GLU A 25 10.10 -0.27 7.38
N VAL A 26 8.84 -0.39 6.92
CA VAL A 26 8.38 -1.57 6.18
C VAL A 26 9.24 -1.81 4.93
N ALA A 27 9.48 -0.78 4.12
CA ALA A 27 10.36 -0.86 2.95
C ALA A 27 11.78 -1.31 3.34
N ARG A 28 12.35 -0.69 4.39
CA ARG A 28 13.70 -1.03 4.88
C ARG A 28 13.79 -2.49 5.34
N LEU A 29 12.78 -3.01 6.03
CA LEU A 29 12.74 -4.39 6.49
C LEU A 29 12.59 -5.38 5.32
N MET A 30 11.78 -5.05 4.30
CA MET A 30 11.66 -5.86 3.07
C MET A 30 12.99 -5.92 2.31
N ILE A 31 13.67 -4.78 2.16
CA ILE A 31 14.98 -4.69 1.52
C ILE A 31 16.03 -5.49 2.31
N LYS A 32 16.02 -5.37 3.64
CA LYS A 32 16.93 -6.14 4.52
C LYS A 32 16.70 -7.65 4.38
N ALA A 33 15.47 -8.07 4.12
CA ALA A 33 15.13 -9.47 3.83
C ALA A 33 15.47 -9.90 2.39
N GLY A 34 15.94 -9.00 1.53
CA GLY A 34 16.41 -9.29 0.17
C GLY A 34 15.41 -8.98 -0.96
N ALA A 35 14.27 -8.35 -0.66
CA ALA A 35 13.29 -7.99 -1.69
C ALA A 35 13.74 -6.77 -2.53
N GLU A 36 13.37 -6.78 -3.81
CA GLU A 36 13.33 -5.55 -4.61
C GLU A 36 12.02 -4.82 -4.31
N VAL A 37 12.10 -3.58 -3.80
CA VAL A 37 10.91 -2.81 -3.39
C VAL A 37 10.67 -1.67 -4.36
N GLN A 38 9.57 -1.75 -5.08
CA GLN A 38 9.04 -0.69 -5.93
C GLN A 38 7.90 0.00 -5.17
N VAL A 39 7.85 1.34 -5.15
CA VAL A 39 6.84 2.07 -4.35
C VAL A 39 5.84 2.78 -5.26
N ILE A 40 4.59 2.81 -4.83
CA ILE A 40 3.48 3.56 -5.42
C ILE A 40 2.75 4.35 -4.33
N MET A 41 2.41 5.61 -4.58
CA MET A 41 1.82 6.49 -3.58
C MET A 41 0.50 7.10 -4.07
N THR A 42 -0.46 7.24 -3.16
CA THR A 42 -1.62 8.14 -3.41
C THR A 42 -1.20 9.61 -3.25
N PRO A 43 -1.88 10.57 -3.88
CA PRO A 43 -1.63 12.00 -3.66
C PRO A 43 -1.70 12.40 -2.17
N ASN A 44 -2.60 11.79 -1.40
CA ASN A 44 -2.71 12.06 0.04
C ASN A 44 -1.55 11.51 0.87
N ALA A 45 -0.82 10.50 0.38
CA ALA A 45 0.36 9.96 1.06
C ALA A 45 1.56 10.92 0.97
N GLU A 46 1.69 11.60 -0.17
CA GLU A 46 2.76 12.58 -0.43
C GLU A 46 2.73 13.77 0.53
N ARG A 47 1.57 14.02 1.17
CA ARG A 47 1.40 15.04 2.23
C ARG A 47 2.02 14.65 3.57
N PHE A 48 2.28 13.36 3.80
CA PHE A 48 2.86 12.85 5.05
C PHE A 48 4.33 12.46 4.89
N VAL A 49 4.69 11.87 3.75
CA VAL A 49 6.05 11.45 3.42
C VAL A 49 6.28 11.72 1.94
N SER A 50 7.40 12.35 1.57
CA SER A 50 7.71 12.62 0.17
C SER A 50 8.16 11.36 -0.58
N ALA A 51 7.89 11.31 -1.89
CA ALA A 51 8.40 10.26 -2.78
C ALA A 51 9.93 10.13 -2.70
N LEU A 52 10.66 11.26 -2.63
CA LEU A 52 12.13 11.29 -2.48
C LEU A 52 12.65 10.41 -1.34
N THR A 53 11.91 10.31 -0.22
CA THR A 53 12.29 9.45 0.91
C THR A 53 12.35 7.98 0.48
N PHE A 54 11.36 7.52 -0.28
CA PHE A 54 11.31 6.15 -0.77
C PHE A 54 12.36 5.90 -1.86
N GLU A 55 12.56 6.84 -2.78
CA GLU A 55 13.61 6.73 -3.81
C GLU A 55 15.00 6.55 -3.20
N ALA A 56 15.30 7.32 -2.14
CA ALA A 56 16.56 7.22 -1.41
C ALA A 56 16.72 5.85 -0.71
N LEU A 57 15.64 5.28 -0.19
CA LEU A 57 15.63 4.00 0.51
C LEU A 57 15.71 2.81 -0.44
N THR A 58 14.90 2.81 -1.50
CA THR A 58 14.71 1.65 -2.40
C THR A 58 15.66 1.66 -3.58
N ARG A 59 16.24 2.81 -3.93
CA ARG A 59 17.00 3.02 -5.18
C ARG A 59 16.17 2.74 -6.43
N GLN A 60 14.84 2.91 -6.33
CA GLN A 60 13.89 2.78 -7.43
C GLN A 60 13.07 4.07 -7.54
N PRO A 61 12.66 4.50 -8.75
CA PRO A 61 11.74 5.63 -8.90
C PRO A 61 10.40 5.32 -8.23
N VAL A 62 9.70 6.32 -7.71
CA VAL A 62 8.37 6.10 -7.10
C VAL A 62 7.27 6.40 -8.11
N LEU A 63 6.28 5.52 -8.22
CA LEU A 63 5.09 5.77 -9.03
C LEU A 63 4.09 6.65 -8.27
N THR A 64 3.81 7.82 -8.82
CA THR A 64 2.77 8.76 -8.41
C THR A 64 2.01 9.20 -9.66
N GLU A 65 0.97 10.02 -9.50
CA GLU A 65 0.27 10.60 -10.66
C GLU A 65 1.16 11.53 -11.50
N SER A 66 2.16 12.17 -10.88
CA SER A 66 3.08 13.08 -11.57
C SER A 66 4.28 12.40 -12.21
N THR A 67 4.58 11.15 -11.82
CA THR A 67 5.73 10.40 -12.34
C THR A 67 5.35 9.27 -13.30
N GLU A 68 4.05 8.99 -13.49
CA GLU A 68 3.61 7.98 -14.45
C GLU A 68 4.15 8.26 -15.85
N SER A 69 4.75 7.24 -16.46
CA SER A 69 5.32 7.33 -17.80
C SER A 69 5.16 6.05 -18.60
N TRP A 70 4.45 6.17 -19.74
CA TRP A 70 4.23 5.10 -20.73
C TRP A 70 5.44 4.83 -21.63
N SER A 71 6.46 5.70 -21.63
CA SER A 71 7.73 5.42 -22.31
C SER A 71 8.69 4.57 -21.46
N SER A 72 8.27 4.22 -20.24
CA SER A 72 9.01 3.40 -19.28
C SER A 72 8.10 2.32 -18.68
N THR A 73 8.65 1.47 -17.82
CA THR A 73 7.87 0.51 -17.02
C THR A 73 7.19 1.14 -15.80
N LEU A 74 7.38 2.43 -15.55
CA LEU A 74 6.79 3.18 -14.43
C LEU A 74 5.37 3.68 -14.77
N ASN A 75 4.47 2.73 -15.03
CA ASN A 75 3.04 2.98 -15.20
C ASN A 75 2.23 1.93 -14.45
N HIS A 76 0.96 2.24 -14.15
CA HIS A 76 0.12 1.38 -13.29
C HIS A 76 -0.08 -0.04 -13.83
N ILE A 77 0.06 -0.26 -15.14
CA ILE A 77 -0.10 -1.58 -15.75
C ILE A 77 1.20 -2.39 -15.62
N ASP A 78 2.33 -1.87 -16.09
CA ASP A 78 3.56 -2.65 -16.16
C ASP A 78 4.19 -2.90 -14.79
N ILE A 79 4.06 -1.93 -13.87
CA ILE A 79 4.51 -2.09 -12.48
C ILE A 79 3.75 -3.22 -11.78
N SER A 80 2.45 -3.38 -12.07
CA SER A 80 1.60 -4.42 -11.49
C SER A 80 1.95 -5.81 -12.04
N LYS A 81 2.27 -5.90 -13.34
CA LYS A 81 2.72 -7.15 -13.96
C LYS A 81 4.09 -7.58 -13.44
N GLY A 82 4.97 -6.63 -13.18
CA GLY A 82 6.35 -6.88 -12.77
C GLY A 82 6.53 -7.26 -11.30
N CYS A 83 5.54 -7.06 -10.44
CA CYS A 83 5.64 -7.44 -9.02
C CYS A 83 5.22 -8.90 -8.77
N ASP A 84 5.71 -9.49 -7.67
CA ASP A 84 5.28 -10.80 -7.18
C ASP A 84 4.19 -10.69 -6.12
N ALA A 85 4.14 -9.56 -5.41
CA ALA A 85 3.08 -9.22 -4.49
C ALA A 85 2.88 -7.70 -4.45
N PHE A 86 1.63 -7.29 -4.23
CA PHE A 86 1.27 -5.90 -3.97
C PHE A 86 0.86 -5.76 -2.51
N VAL A 87 1.64 -5.01 -1.72
CA VAL A 87 1.38 -4.72 -0.31
C VAL A 87 0.95 -3.26 -0.17
N ILE A 88 -0.24 -2.99 0.37
CA ILE A 88 -0.69 -1.63 0.69
C ILE A 88 -0.57 -1.41 2.20
N ALA A 89 0.42 -0.63 2.61
CA ALA A 89 0.73 -0.37 4.01
C ALA A 89 1.28 1.05 4.20
N PRO A 90 0.54 1.96 4.86
CA PRO A 90 -0.82 1.79 5.38
C PRO A 90 -1.89 1.76 4.29
N ALA A 91 -2.98 1.04 4.54
CA ALA A 91 -4.24 1.11 3.79
C ALA A 91 -5.29 1.89 4.60
N THR A 92 -5.62 3.11 4.18
CA THR A 92 -6.67 3.92 4.83
C THR A 92 -8.05 3.30 4.64
N ALA A 93 -9.00 3.63 5.52
CA ALA A 93 -10.41 3.24 5.35
C ALA A 93 -10.97 3.69 3.99
N ASN A 94 -10.58 4.87 3.50
CA ASN A 94 -10.96 5.36 2.17
C ASN A 94 -10.49 4.42 1.04
N THR A 95 -9.20 4.05 1.04
CA THR A 95 -8.65 3.09 0.06
C THR A 95 -9.36 1.73 0.15
N ILE A 96 -9.57 1.21 1.36
CA ILE A 96 -10.26 -0.07 1.60
C ILE A 96 -11.69 -0.04 1.03
N ASN A 97 -12.45 1.01 1.34
CA ASN A 97 -13.82 1.17 0.89
C ASN A 97 -13.89 1.25 -0.63
N LYS A 98 -13.03 2.05 -1.27
CA LYS A 98 -12.96 2.18 -2.72
C LYS A 98 -12.59 0.88 -3.42
N MET A 99 -11.56 0.18 -2.94
CA MET A 99 -11.15 -1.12 -3.49
C MET A 99 -12.30 -2.14 -3.47
N SER A 100 -13.05 -2.22 -2.36
CA SER A 100 -14.16 -3.18 -2.23
C SER A 100 -15.32 -2.91 -3.22
N LYS A 101 -15.36 -1.71 -3.80
CA LYS A 101 -16.39 -1.25 -4.74
C LYS A 101 -15.87 -1.08 -6.16
N GLY A 102 -14.60 -1.43 -6.43
CA GLY A 102 -13.99 -1.27 -7.74
C GLY A 102 -13.76 0.19 -8.15
N ILE A 103 -13.74 1.13 -7.20
CA ILE A 103 -13.45 2.54 -7.50
C ILE A 103 -11.94 2.70 -7.63
N ALA A 104 -11.49 3.17 -8.81
CA ALA A 104 -10.09 3.32 -9.17
C ALA A 104 -9.74 4.75 -9.60
N ASP A 105 -9.90 5.70 -8.69
CA ASP A 105 -9.81 7.14 -8.95
C ASP A 105 -8.46 7.79 -8.59
N ASN A 106 -7.41 6.99 -8.42
CA ASN A 106 -6.02 7.43 -8.32
C ASN A 106 -5.10 6.30 -8.77
N ILE A 107 -3.83 6.63 -9.04
CA ILE A 107 -2.86 5.69 -9.62
C ILE A 107 -2.69 4.40 -8.80
N LEU A 108 -2.76 4.48 -7.47
CA LEU A 108 -2.66 3.31 -6.60
C LEU A 108 -3.86 2.37 -6.75
N LEU A 109 -5.08 2.92 -6.76
CA LEU A 109 -6.28 2.11 -6.93
C LEU A 109 -6.42 1.54 -8.35
N GLN A 110 -6.00 2.30 -9.36
CA GLN A 110 -5.90 1.81 -10.75
C GLN A 110 -4.96 0.62 -10.85
N THR A 111 -3.77 0.74 -10.25
CA THR A 111 -2.79 -0.35 -10.15
C THR A 111 -3.38 -1.56 -9.40
N ALA A 112 -4.07 -1.33 -8.29
CA ALA A 112 -4.64 -2.42 -7.48
C ALA A 112 -5.75 -3.16 -8.22
N LEU A 113 -6.58 -2.45 -9.00
CA LEU A 113 -7.64 -3.04 -9.81
C LEU A 113 -7.08 -3.83 -11.01
N ALA A 114 -5.95 -3.39 -11.58
CA ALA A 114 -5.28 -4.08 -12.68
C ALA A 114 -4.42 -5.27 -12.23
N CYS A 115 -3.94 -5.26 -10.98
CA CYS A 115 -3.02 -6.24 -10.46
C CYS A 115 -3.66 -7.63 -10.32
N ARG A 116 -2.97 -8.65 -10.83
CA ARG A 116 -3.37 -10.07 -10.73
C ARG A 116 -2.49 -10.88 -9.76
N ARG A 117 -1.64 -10.18 -9.01
CA ARG A 117 -0.70 -10.77 -8.03
C ARG A 117 -1.34 -10.76 -6.64
N PRO A 118 -0.86 -11.58 -5.70
CA PRO A 118 -1.29 -11.53 -4.31
C PRO A 118 -1.34 -10.10 -3.76
N LEU A 119 -2.51 -9.70 -3.29
CA LEU A 119 -2.76 -8.38 -2.74
C LEU A 119 -2.89 -8.47 -1.23
N ILE A 120 -2.05 -7.72 -0.52
CA ILE A 120 -2.00 -7.66 0.94
C ILE A 120 -2.28 -6.24 1.37
N ILE A 121 -3.16 -6.04 2.35
CA ILE A 121 -3.43 -4.73 2.92
C ILE A 121 -3.18 -4.72 4.43
N ALA A 122 -2.62 -3.63 4.93
CA ALA A 122 -2.47 -3.35 6.36
C ALA A 122 -3.33 -2.12 6.72
N PRO A 123 -4.58 -2.34 7.18
CA PRO A 123 -5.49 -1.27 7.56
C PRO A 123 -4.89 -0.33 8.61
N ALA A 124 -5.02 0.97 8.40
CA ALA A 124 -4.65 2.00 9.37
C ALA A 124 -5.61 3.19 9.28
N ALA A 125 -6.41 3.37 10.32
CA ALA A 125 -7.31 4.50 10.52
C ALA A 125 -7.65 4.59 12.02
N ASN A 126 -8.40 5.62 12.42
CA ASN A 126 -8.99 5.67 13.76
C ASN A 126 -9.92 4.46 14.00
N THR A 127 -10.03 4.00 15.24
CA THR A 127 -10.83 2.83 15.65
C THR A 127 -12.26 2.91 15.15
N GLN A 128 -12.92 4.06 15.30
CA GLN A 128 -14.30 4.29 14.82
C GLN A 128 -14.41 4.14 13.29
N MET A 129 -13.37 4.52 12.54
CA MET A 129 -13.35 4.37 11.08
C MET A 129 -13.17 2.91 10.66
N ILE A 130 -12.39 2.11 11.41
CA ILE A 130 -12.18 0.68 11.16
C ILE A 130 -13.43 -0.12 11.52
N GLU A 131 -14.05 0.19 12.65
CA GLU A 131 -15.25 -0.48 13.15
C GLU A 131 -16.54 -0.05 12.44
N HIS A 132 -16.50 1.07 11.70
CA HIS A 132 -17.62 1.52 10.89
C HIS A 132 -18.12 0.43 9.94
N HIS A 133 -19.44 0.22 9.86
CA HIS A 133 -20.04 -0.90 9.13
C HIS A 133 -19.65 -0.94 7.65
N TYR A 134 -19.46 0.22 7.01
CA TYR A 134 -18.92 0.28 5.64
C TYR A 134 -17.49 -0.27 5.53
N THR A 135 -16.59 0.06 6.45
CA THR A 135 -15.21 -0.44 6.44
C THR A 135 -15.16 -1.93 6.76
N VAL A 136 -15.92 -2.38 7.77
CA VAL A 136 -16.05 -3.80 8.11
C VAL A 136 -16.62 -4.59 6.92
N GLY A 137 -17.67 -4.09 6.27
CA GLY A 137 -18.25 -4.69 5.07
C GLY A 137 -17.27 -4.75 3.90
N SER A 138 -16.50 -3.67 3.70
CA SER A 138 -15.47 -3.60 2.66
C SER A 138 -14.34 -4.60 2.91
N ILE A 139 -13.85 -4.71 4.15
CA ILE A 139 -12.85 -5.71 4.54
C ILE A 139 -13.36 -7.13 4.29
N LYS A 140 -14.63 -7.42 4.64
CA LYS A 140 -15.24 -8.72 4.35
C LYS A 140 -15.26 -9.01 2.84
N MET A 141 -15.70 -8.04 2.03
CA MET A 141 -15.72 -8.19 0.57
C MET A 141 -14.31 -8.42 -0.01
N LEU A 142 -13.32 -7.67 0.47
CA LEU A 142 -11.93 -7.86 0.03
C LEU A 142 -11.39 -9.25 0.38
N LYS A 143 -11.70 -9.77 1.58
CA LYS A 143 -11.32 -11.15 1.96
C LYS A 143 -11.99 -12.21 1.08
N VAL A 144 -13.25 -12.02 0.68
CA VAL A 144 -13.95 -12.90 -0.27
C VAL A 144 -13.25 -12.91 -1.64
N ASN A 145 -12.65 -11.79 -2.03
CA ASN A 145 -11.85 -11.66 -3.25
C ASN A 145 -10.36 -11.94 -3.02
N GLU A 146 -10.04 -12.80 -2.05
CA GLU A 146 -8.68 -13.31 -1.75
C GLU A 146 -7.63 -12.26 -1.38
N VAL A 147 -8.06 -11.04 -1.03
CA VAL A 147 -7.15 -10.02 -0.50
C VAL A 147 -6.78 -10.38 0.93
N LYS A 148 -5.47 -10.49 1.20
CA LYS A 148 -4.96 -10.78 2.54
C LYS A 148 -4.98 -9.52 3.40
N VAL A 149 -5.72 -9.55 4.50
CA VAL A 149 -5.83 -8.41 5.42
C VAL A 149 -4.99 -8.69 6.67
N ILE A 150 -3.97 -7.88 6.92
CA ILE A 150 -3.17 -7.92 8.14
C ILE A 150 -3.98 -7.26 9.26
N ALA A 151 -4.12 -7.93 10.40
CA ALA A 151 -4.85 -7.35 11.54
C ALA A 151 -4.13 -6.10 12.07
N SER A 152 -4.92 -5.07 12.42
CA SER A 152 -4.42 -3.91 13.14
C SER A 152 -3.96 -4.29 14.55
N GLN A 153 -2.99 -3.56 15.09
CA GLN A 153 -2.59 -3.67 16.48
C GLN A 153 -3.36 -2.63 17.31
N SER A 154 -3.88 -3.00 18.46
CA SER A 154 -4.42 -2.05 19.44
C SER A 154 -3.28 -1.29 20.11
N LYS A 155 -3.28 0.04 19.96
CA LYS A 155 -2.32 0.99 20.54
C LYS A 155 -3.00 2.36 20.59
N GLN A 156 -2.56 3.21 21.52
CA GLN A 156 -3.00 4.60 21.56
C GLN A 156 -2.77 5.30 20.19
N LEU A 157 -3.84 5.89 19.67
CA LEU A 157 -3.92 6.55 18.37
C LEU A 157 -3.42 8.00 18.46
N ALA A 158 -3.13 8.60 17.29
CA ALA A 158 -2.68 9.99 17.22
C ALA A 158 -3.72 10.99 17.75
N CYS A 159 -5.01 10.61 17.78
CA CYS A 159 -6.10 11.41 18.35
C CYS A 159 -6.26 11.24 19.88
N GLY A 160 -5.55 10.29 20.51
CA GLY A 160 -5.65 9.99 21.94
C GLY A 160 -6.51 8.77 22.30
N ASP A 161 -7.33 8.28 21.36
CA ASP A 161 -8.15 7.06 21.52
C ASP A 161 -7.30 5.76 21.52
N GLU A 162 -7.89 4.61 21.86
CA GLU A 162 -7.28 3.27 21.80
C GLU A 162 -7.70 2.43 20.59
#